data_AF-A0A4E9DYF5-F1
#
_entry.id   AF-A0A4E9DYF5-F1
#
_cell.length_a   1.000
_cell.length_b   1.000
_cell.length_c   1.000
_cell.angle_alpha   90.00
_cell.angle_beta   90.00
_cell.angle_gamma   90.00
#
_symmetry.space_group_name_H-M   'P 1'
#
loop_
_entity.id
_entity.type
_entity.pdbx_description
1 polymer ?
#
loop_
_entity_poly.entity_id
_entity_poly.type
_entity_poly.pdbx_seq_one_letter_code
_entity_poly.pdbx_strand_id
1 'polypeptide(L)'
;MTISQNNTDPSPSNGSKFINHEENQYLDLVREILETGERRPDRTGTGTFSIFAPRPLKFALNNNGTPILPLLTTKRVFTRAVIAELLWFIEGNTSSKSLSEAGIKIWDGNGSREFLDNLGLQHREVGDLGPVYGFQWRHFGAEYVDAKTDYTGQGVDQLAEIIHKLRTNPYDRRLVLSAWNPADMKKMVLPPCHMFAQFYVSYPRSKDENSEEKPQGHLHCQLYQRSCDMGLGVPFNIASYALLTHMMAHVCELVPGSLTHVMGDAHVYLDHVDALKVQLEREPRNFPELEIAREKGGSIDGWKADDFTVKGYDPHKTIAMKMTFRQTLPIALPITHARENMAIDKIVTDTRLCAVLQIADQARDQASALINLGEQTYSQGPASDEAQDELFKQQRLLFTTVAHLKGLHRNACFTARETKGQTAESRQEVDRLHLQLQNLYYEQRHLQGEITACDSYDHKYQQLPLIPVEEFLAQHPEHQDDDENTLMVARIDHERAEREALEQQRQELLKRKQKLIADNKRRKDDLANLDNDLEKFIDAAKPIQKLFEKAP
;
A
#
# COMPACT_ATOMS: atom_id res chain seq x y z
N MET A 1 -30.72 -33.83 -42.90
CA MET A 1 -29.86 -32.66 -43.18
C MET A 1 -28.99 -32.45 -41.96
N THR A 2 -27.69 -32.52 -42.19
CA THR A 2 -26.55 -32.43 -41.27
C THR A 2 -26.45 -31.04 -40.63
N ILE A 3 -26.26 -30.97 -39.31
CA ILE A 3 -25.22 -30.13 -38.67
C ILE A 3 -24.73 -30.91 -37.44
N SER A 4 -23.44 -31.22 -37.42
CA SER A 4 -22.73 -31.82 -36.29
C SER A 4 -22.25 -30.72 -35.35
N GLN A 5 -22.44 -30.88 -34.04
CA GLN A 5 -21.68 -30.13 -33.04
C GLN A 5 -20.97 -31.12 -32.12
N ASN A 6 -19.68 -31.29 -32.38
CA ASN A 6 -18.72 -31.82 -31.41
C ASN A 6 -18.54 -30.76 -30.32
N ASN A 7 -18.90 -31.07 -29.08
CA ASN A 7 -18.35 -30.44 -27.90
C ASN A 7 -17.98 -31.54 -26.91
N THR A 8 -16.72 -31.96 -26.97
CA THR A 8 -16.07 -32.71 -25.90
C THR A 8 -15.63 -31.70 -24.84
N ASP A 9 -16.40 -31.55 -23.77
CA ASP A 9 -15.94 -30.85 -22.57
C ASP A 9 -14.85 -31.68 -21.88
N PRO A 10 -13.69 -31.09 -21.54
CA PRO A 10 -12.71 -31.76 -20.71
C PRO A 10 -13.20 -31.80 -19.26
N SER A 11 -13.18 -32.99 -18.67
CA SER A 11 -13.37 -33.24 -17.24
C SER A 11 -12.56 -32.26 -16.35
N PRO A 12 -13.11 -31.82 -15.21
CA PRO A 12 -12.49 -30.79 -14.37
C PRO A 12 -11.22 -31.34 -13.72
N SER A 13 -10.07 -30.82 -14.14
CA SER A 13 -8.81 -30.99 -13.44
C SER A 13 -8.84 -30.23 -12.11
N ASN A 14 -8.51 -30.93 -11.03
CA ASN A 14 -8.18 -30.48 -9.67
C ASN A 14 -8.07 -28.96 -9.44
N GLY A 15 -8.79 -28.50 -8.41
CA GLY A 15 -8.91 -27.11 -7.99
C GLY A 15 -7.58 -26.34 -7.86
N SER A 16 -7.44 -25.35 -8.72
CA SER A 16 -6.64 -24.15 -8.47
C SER A 16 -7.60 -23.09 -7.95
N LYS A 17 -7.62 -22.84 -6.63
CA LYS A 17 -8.08 -21.55 -6.12
C LYS A 17 -7.20 -20.51 -6.81
N PHE A 18 -7.77 -19.65 -7.66
CA PHE A 18 -7.05 -18.50 -8.19
C PHE A 18 -6.60 -17.63 -7.01
N ILE A 19 -5.36 -17.81 -6.56
CA ILE A 19 -4.75 -16.93 -5.56
C ILE A 19 -4.53 -15.60 -6.28
N ASN A 20 -5.37 -14.61 -5.97
CA ASN A 20 -5.19 -13.26 -6.48
C ASN A 20 -3.84 -12.74 -5.98
N HIS A 21 -2.91 -12.42 -6.88
CA HIS A 21 -1.55 -12.00 -6.53
C HIS A 21 -1.59 -10.72 -5.68
N GLU A 22 -0.77 -10.63 -4.62
CA GLU A 22 -0.83 -9.50 -3.67
C GLU A 22 -0.55 -8.13 -4.31
N GLU A 23 0.21 -8.08 -5.42
CA GLU A 23 0.43 -6.87 -6.23
C GLU A 23 -0.87 -6.27 -6.81
N ASN A 24 -1.91 -7.08 -7.00
CA ASN A 24 -3.19 -6.58 -7.49
C ASN A 24 -3.80 -5.57 -6.52
N GLN A 25 -3.49 -5.62 -5.21
CA GLN A 25 -3.93 -4.58 -4.27
C GLN A 25 -3.43 -3.17 -4.67
N TYR A 26 -2.20 -3.07 -5.17
CA TYR A 26 -1.65 -1.80 -5.66
C TYR A 26 -2.31 -1.39 -6.99
N LEU A 27 -2.44 -2.33 -7.93
CA LEU A 27 -3.05 -2.05 -9.24
C LEU A 27 -4.52 -1.65 -9.11
N ASP A 28 -5.27 -2.35 -8.27
CA ASP A 28 -6.69 -2.08 -7.98
C ASP A 28 -6.85 -0.67 -7.41
N LEU A 29 -5.97 -0.26 -6.49
CA LEU A 29 -6.00 1.10 -5.94
C LEU A 29 -5.64 2.15 -6.99
N VAL A 30 -4.69 1.87 -7.89
CA VAL A 30 -4.41 2.78 -9.03
C VAL A 30 -5.65 2.90 -9.92
N ARG A 31 -6.35 1.81 -10.25
CA ARG A 31 -7.62 1.87 -11.01
C ARG A 31 -8.67 2.70 -10.29
N GLU A 32 -8.87 2.45 -9.00
CA GLU A 32 -9.83 3.16 -8.16
C GLU A 32 -9.58 4.68 -8.17
N ILE A 33 -8.32 5.11 -8.00
CA ILE A 33 -7.94 6.53 -8.04
C ILE A 33 -8.19 7.15 -9.42
N LEU A 34 -7.88 6.42 -10.51
CA LEU A 34 -8.11 6.93 -11.87
C LEU A 34 -9.59 7.03 -12.24
N GLU A 35 -10.43 6.12 -11.72
CA GLU A 35 -11.86 6.06 -12.02
C GLU A 35 -12.70 7.00 -11.13
N THR A 36 -12.36 7.09 -9.84
CA THR A 36 -13.21 7.74 -8.83
C THR A 36 -12.50 8.84 -8.04
N GLY A 37 -11.19 9.00 -8.19
CA GLY A 37 -10.40 9.98 -7.46
C GLY A 37 -10.80 11.42 -7.78
N GLU A 38 -10.84 12.26 -6.74
CA GLU A 38 -11.09 13.69 -6.90
C GLU A 38 -9.90 14.34 -7.62
N ARG A 39 -10.18 15.13 -8.67
CA ARG A 39 -9.15 15.96 -9.29
C ARG A 39 -8.82 17.15 -8.38
N ARG A 40 -7.60 17.21 -7.85
CA ARG A 40 -7.16 18.23 -6.89
C ARG A 40 -5.99 19.04 -7.45
N PRO A 41 -5.93 20.37 -7.19
CA PRO A 41 -4.69 21.12 -7.37
C PRO A 41 -3.68 20.68 -6.30
N ASP A 42 -2.40 20.76 -6.62
CA ASP A 42 -1.33 20.39 -5.69
C ASP A 42 -0.22 21.47 -5.65
N ARG A 43 0.67 21.37 -4.67
CA ARG A 43 1.74 22.37 -4.43
C ARG A 43 2.75 22.47 -5.58
N THR A 44 2.85 21.46 -6.45
CA THR A 44 3.80 21.45 -7.56
C THR A 44 3.27 22.17 -8.80
N GLY A 45 1.93 22.26 -8.94
CA GLY A 45 1.24 22.83 -10.10
C GLY A 45 0.77 21.79 -11.13
N THR A 46 1.12 20.51 -10.99
CA THR A 46 0.72 19.45 -11.93
C THR A 46 -0.74 19.04 -11.78
N GLY A 47 -1.25 19.03 -10.54
CA GLY A 47 -2.53 18.46 -10.18
C GLY A 47 -2.47 16.94 -10.00
N THR A 48 -3.47 16.39 -9.31
CA THR A 48 -3.59 14.96 -9.02
C THR A 48 -5.03 14.47 -9.16
N PHE A 49 -5.21 13.17 -9.34
CA PHE A 49 -6.41 12.45 -8.89
C PHE A 49 -6.10 11.83 -7.54
N SER A 50 -6.99 11.95 -6.56
CA SER A 50 -6.72 11.51 -5.18
C SER A 50 -7.92 10.88 -4.48
N ILE A 51 -7.64 9.90 -3.63
CA ILE A 51 -8.57 9.30 -2.66
C ILE A 51 -7.95 9.42 -1.28
N PHE A 52 -8.76 9.79 -0.30
CA PHE A 52 -8.33 9.89 1.10
C PHE A 52 -8.62 8.59 1.85
N ALA A 53 -7.61 8.11 2.58
CA ALA A 53 -7.68 6.94 3.44
C ALA A 53 -8.22 5.67 2.73
N PRO A 54 -7.62 5.25 1.61
CA PRO A 54 -8.05 4.03 0.92
C PRO A 54 -7.80 2.77 1.78
N ARG A 55 -8.33 1.63 1.33
CA ARG A 55 -8.09 0.33 1.95
C ARG A 55 -6.57 0.07 2.09
N PRO A 56 -6.07 -0.31 3.29
CA PRO A 56 -4.66 -0.62 3.46
C PRO A 56 -4.22 -1.79 2.56
N LEU A 57 -3.00 -1.72 2.04
CA LEU A 57 -2.38 -2.82 1.31
C LEU A 57 -1.68 -3.73 2.31
N LYS A 58 -1.77 -5.06 2.13
CA LYS A 58 -1.10 -6.02 3.01
C LYS A 58 -0.30 -7.03 2.21
N PHE A 59 0.98 -7.15 2.53
CA PHE A 59 1.93 -8.03 1.84
C PHE A 59 2.52 -9.04 2.81
N ALA A 60 2.52 -10.31 2.42
CA ALA A 60 3.31 -11.33 3.11
C ALA A 60 4.80 -11.08 2.87
N LEU A 61 5.62 -11.30 3.91
CA LEU A 61 7.08 -11.18 3.81
C LEU A 61 7.77 -12.54 3.91
N ASN A 62 7.00 -13.61 4.09
CA ASN A 62 7.51 -14.96 4.12
C ASN A 62 6.49 -15.91 3.50
N ASN A 63 6.98 -16.83 2.68
CA ASN A 63 6.20 -17.91 2.11
C ASN A 63 6.79 -19.25 2.58
N ASN A 64 6.14 -19.87 3.57
CA ASN A 64 6.48 -21.20 4.07
C ASN A 64 7.97 -21.38 4.44
N GLY A 65 8.55 -20.40 5.11
CA GLY A 65 9.95 -20.40 5.53
C GLY A 65 10.87 -19.59 4.61
N THR A 66 10.48 -19.33 3.37
CA THR A 66 11.26 -18.53 2.42
C THR A 66 10.93 -17.04 2.54
N PRO A 67 11.89 -16.16 2.90
CA PRO A 67 11.68 -14.72 2.87
C PRO A 67 11.40 -14.21 1.47
N ILE A 68 10.32 -13.45 1.30
CA ILE A 68 9.92 -12.83 0.04
C ILE A 68 9.90 -11.31 0.19
N LEU A 69 10.25 -10.59 -0.87
CA LEU A 69 10.22 -9.13 -0.89
C LEU A 69 9.12 -8.66 -1.83
N PRO A 70 8.07 -7.95 -1.35
CA PRO A 70 7.03 -7.38 -2.21
C PRO A 70 7.60 -6.23 -3.05
N LEU A 71 8.33 -6.61 -4.09
CA LEU A 71 8.94 -5.74 -5.07
C LEU A 71 8.11 -5.83 -6.35
N LEU A 72 7.40 -4.75 -6.68
CA LEU A 72 6.46 -4.76 -7.79
C LEU A 72 7.10 -5.27 -9.08
N THR A 73 6.33 -6.06 -9.82
CA THR A 73 6.77 -6.75 -11.03
C THR A 73 6.14 -6.18 -12.29
N THR A 74 4.98 -5.53 -12.20
CA THR A 74 4.34 -4.81 -13.32
C THR A 74 5.18 -3.63 -13.84
N LYS A 75 6.16 -3.18 -13.06
CA LYS A 75 7.18 -2.20 -13.44
C LYS A 75 8.45 -2.45 -12.64
N ARG A 76 9.62 -2.39 -13.29
CA ARG A 76 10.91 -2.46 -12.60
C ARG A 76 11.07 -1.32 -11.58
N VAL A 77 11.25 -1.70 -10.31
CA VAL A 77 11.58 -0.82 -9.18
C VAL A 77 13.10 -0.65 -9.10
N PHE A 78 13.56 0.53 -8.68
CA PHE A 78 14.99 0.83 -8.57
C PHE A 78 15.59 0.27 -7.27
N THR A 79 15.71 -1.06 -7.19
CA THR A 79 16.09 -1.80 -5.96
C THR A 79 17.38 -1.32 -5.31
N ARG A 80 18.41 -0.97 -6.10
CA ARG A 80 19.68 -0.44 -5.57
C ARG A 80 19.47 0.84 -4.76
N ALA A 81 18.58 1.72 -5.23
CA ALA A 81 18.23 2.94 -4.51
C ALA A 81 17.40 2.66 -3.26
N VAL A 82 16.48 1.69 -3.30
CA VAL A 82 15.69 1.27 -2.11
C VAL A 82 16.62 0.83 -0.98
N ILE A 83 17.57 -0.07 -1.28
CA ILE A 83 18.51 -0.59 -0.29
C ILE A 83 19.39 0.54 0.24
N ALA A 84 20.01 1.33 -0.64
CA ALA A 84 20.93 2.37 -0.21
C ALA A 84 20.26 3.50 0.58
N GLU A 85 19.04 3.91 0.20
CA GLU A 85 18.29 4.92 0.96
C GLU A 85 17.90 4.40 2.35
N LEU A 86 17.47 3.14 2.45
CA LEU A 86 17.14 2.56 3.75
C LEU A 86 18.35 2.48 4.67
N LEU A 87 19.51 2.07 4.15
CA LEU A 87 20.76 2.08 4.91
C LEU A 87 21.15 3.50 5.34
N TRP A 88 20.99 4.48 4.45
CA TRP A 88 21.19 5.90 4.76
C TRP A 88 20.26 6.41 5.88
N PHE A 89 18.98 5.98 5.89
CA PHE A 89 18.07 6.29 6.99
C PHE A 89 18.51 5.62 8.30
N ILE A 90 18.90 4.34 8.25
CA ILE A 90 19.38 3.63 9.44
C ILE A 90 20.60 4.32 10.01
N GLU A 91 21.56 4.75 9.19
CA GLU A 91 22.76 5.48 9.62
C GLU A 91 22.47 6.86 10.25
N GLY A 92 21.24 7.36 10.17
CA GLY A 92 20.90 8.70 10.65
C GLY A 92 21.44 9.83 9.77
N ASN A 93 21.91 9.50 8.56
CA ASN A 93 22.50 10.47 7.63
C ASN A 93 21.43 11.43 7.11
N THR A 94 21.82 12.69 6.90
CA THR A 94 20.94 13.77 6.41
C THR A 94 21.50 14.52 5.20
N SER A 95 22.66 14.07 4.69
CA SER A 95 23.24 14.60 3.47
C SER A 95 22.89 13.74 2.26
N SER A 96 22.27 14.34 1.23
CA SER A 96 22.01 13.67 -0.04
C SER A 96 23.28 13.30 -0.80
N LYS A 97 24.42 13.94 -0.51
CA LYS A 97 25.68 13.77 -1.26
C LYS A 97 26.17 12.33 -1.27
N SER A 98 26.09 11.65 -0.13
CA SER A 98 26.50 10.25 0.00
C SER A 98 25.72 9.32 -0.95
N LEU A 99 24.40 9.54 -1.09
CA LEU A 99 23.58 8.84 -2.07
C LEU A 99 23.96 9.23 -3.50
N SER A 100 24.15 10.53 -3.78
CA SER A 100 24.54 11.03 -5.10
C SER A 100 25.89 10.45 -5.57
N GLU A 101 26.88 10.35 -4.67
CA GLU A 101 28.20 9.76 -4.89
C GLU A 101 28.10 8.26 -5.20
N ALA A 102 27.16 7.55 -4.56
CA ALA A 102 26.81 6.17 -4.87
C ALA A 102 25.93 6.04 -6.15
N GLY A 103 25.73 7.12 -6.90
CA GLY A 103 24.96 7.17 -8.14
C GLY A 103 23.45 7.12 -7.95
N ILE A 104 22.95 7.40 -6.75
CA ILE A 104 21.52 7.40 -6.39
C ILE A 104 21.07 8.85 -6.21
N LYS A 105 20.32 9.35 -7.19
CA LYS A 105 20.01 10.79 -7.33
C LYS A 105 18.59 11.19 -6.88
N ILE A 106 17.94 10.35 -6.08
CA ILE A 106 16.52 10.52 -5.71
C ILE A 106 16.29 11.77 -4.83
N TRP A 107 17.31 12.23 -4.09
CA TRP A 107 17.25 13.42 -3.23
C TRP A 107 17.92 14.67 -3.84
N ASP A 108 18.58 14.56 -4.99
CA ASP A 108 19.36 15.66 -5.59
C ASP A 108 18.50 16.91 -5.84
N GLY A 109 17.26 16.72 -6.30
CA GLY A 109 16.33 17.82 -6.56
C GLY A 109 15.97 18.58 -5.28
N ASN A 110 15.67 17.86 -4.20
CA ASN A 110 15.31 18.43 -2.90
C ASN A 110 16.51 19.03 -2.16
N GLY A 111 17.72 18.54 -2.42
CA GLY A 111 18.97 19.06 -1.86
C GLY A 111 19.61 20.19 -2.67
N SER A 112 19.01 20.58 -3.81
CA SER A 112 19.57 21.61 -4.69
C SER A 112 19.57 23.01 -4.06
N ARG A 113 20.51 23.87 -4.48
CA ARG A 113 20.59 25.27 -4.01
C ARG A 113 19.27 26.01 -4.22
N GLU A 114 18.68 25.89 -5.42
CA GLU A 114 17.41 26.52 -5.77
C GLU A 114 16.28 26.08 -4.82
N PHE A 115 16.18 24.78 -4.53
CA PHE A 115 15.12 24.25 -3.68
C PHE A 115 15.28 24.71 -2.22
N LEU A 116 16.51 24.72 -1.69
CA LEU A 116 16.81 25.22 -0.35
C LEU A 116 16.49 26.73 -0.23
N ASP A 117 16.85 27.53 -1.22
CA ASP A 117 16.58 28.97 -1.22
C ASP A 117 15.08 29.27 -1.26
N ASN A 118 14.33 28.51 -2.05
CA ASN A 118 12.87 28.59 -2.12
C ASN A 118 12.18 28.27 -0.78
N LEU A 119 12.84 27.55 0.12
CA LEU A 119 12.37 27.26 1.47
C LEU A 119 12.88 28.24 2.53
N GLY A 120 13.71 29.21 2.16
CA GLY A 120 14.35 30.12 3.12
C GLY A 120 15.49 29.47 3.91
N LEU A 121 16.13 28.44 3.35
CA LEU A 121 17.23 27.68 3.95
C LEU A 121 18.58 28.04 3.31
N GLN A 122 18.83 29.34 3.07
CA GLN A 122 20.06 29.83 2.42
C GLN A 122 21.34 29.49 3.21
N HIS A 123 21.22 29.34 4.53
CA HIS A 123 22.32 29.00 5.42
C HIS A 123 22.75 27.53 5.33
N ARG A 124 21.94 26.64 4.74
CA ARG A 124 22.25 25.22 4.58
C ARG A 124 23.19 24.99 3.40
N GLU A 125 24.08 24.00 3.52
CA GLU A 125 24.91 23.54 2.41
C GLU A 125 24.06 22.78 1.37
N VAL A 126 24.45 22.81 0.09
CA VAL A 126 23.81 21.98 -0.94
C VAL A 126 23.87 20.52 -0.52
N GLY A 127 22.73 19.84 -0.54
CA GLY A 127 22.57 18.46 -0.12
C GLY A 127 22.30 18.26 1.37
N ASP A 128 22.33 19.29 2.21
CA ASP A 128 21.82 19.20 3.59
C ASP A 128 20.28 19.22 3.57
N LEU A 129 19.67 18.07 3.89
CA LEU A 129 18.21 17.89 3.87
C LEU A 129 17.54 18.32 5.20
N GLY A 130 18.33 18.68 6.21
CA GLY A 130 17.85 18.95 7.56
C GLY A 130 17.52 17.68 8.36
N PRO A 131 16.83 17.80 9.50
CA PRO A 131 16.55 16.69 10.42
C PRO A 131 15.42 15.78 9.91
N VAL A 132 15.60 15.17 8.73
CA VAL A 132 14.63 14.28 8.08
C VAL A 132 14.66 12.87 8.66
N TYR A 133 13.88 11.96 8.08
CA TYR A 133 13.72 10.52 8.41
C TYR A 133 14.77 9.91 9.36
N GLY A 134 15.96 9.56 8.86
CA GLY A 134 16.99 8.86 9.63
C GLY A 134 17.42 9.61 10.88
N PHE A 135 17.56 10.94 10.80
CA PHE A 135 17.85 11.76 11.97
C PHE A 135 16.76 11.61 13.03
N GLN A 136 15.49 11.64 12.64
CA GLN A 136 14.41 11.43 13.61
C GLN A 136 14.40 9.99 14.14
N TRP A 137 14.85 8.99 13.37
CA TRP A 137 14.93 7.61 13.86
C TRP A 137 16.01 7.41 14.92
N ARG A 138 17.17 8.05 14.74
CA ARG A 138 18.35 7.85 15.59
C ARG A 138 18.54 8.93 16.67
N HIS A 139 18.01 10.12 16.44
CA HIS A 139 18.27 11.34 17.22
C HIS A 139 16.99 12.16 17.45
N PHE A 140 15.85 11.50 17.70
CA PHE A 140 14.56 12.20 17.86
C PHE A 140 14.64 13.28 18.94
N GLY A 141 14.28 14.51 18.59
CA GLY A 141 14.29 15.65 19.51
C GLY A 141 15.67 16.29 19.78
N ALA A 142 16.74 15.81 19.15
CA ALA A 142 18.04 16.49 19.19
C ALA A 142 17.99 17.83 18.43
N GLU A 143 18.80 18.80 18.86
CA GLU A 143 18.91 20.08 18.16
C GLU A 143 19.74 19.92 16.89
N TYR A 144 19.09 20.03 15.73
CA TYR A 144 19.78 19.95 14.45
C TYR A 144 20.64 21.19 14.18
N VAL A 145 21.92 20.97 13.86
CA VAL A 145 22.90 21.97 13.44
C VAL A 145 23.08 21.89 11.92
N ASP A 146 23.76 20.86 11.43
CA ASP A 146 24.01 20.58 10.01
C ASP A 146 24.17 19.07 9.75
N ALA A 147 24.39 18.70 8.48
CA ALA A 147 24.54 17.30 8.06
C ALA A 147 25.92 16.68 8.36
N LYS A 148 26.89 17.44 8.89
CA LYS A 148 28.26 16.99 9.18
C LYS A 148 28.52 16.79 10.68
N THR A 149 27.63 17.33 11.51
CA THR A 149 27.69 17.21 12.95
C THR A 149 27.51 15.76 13.39
N ASP A 150 28.31 15.32 14.35
CA ASP A 150 28.12 14.03 15.02
C ASP A 150 27.03 14.16 16.09
N TYR A 151 25.92 13.47 15.87
CA TYR A 151 24.77 13.45 16.77
C TYR A 151 24.76 12.23 17.70
N THR A 152 25.84 11.44 17.75
CA THR A 152 25.94 10.25 18.61
C THR A 152 25.59 10.59 20.06
N GLY A 153 24.64 9.84 20.63
CA GLY A 153 24.17 10.04 22.01
C GLY A 153 23.21 11.22 22.22
N GLN A 154 22.85 11.96 21.17
CA GLN A 154 21.87 13.05 21.24
C GLN A 154 20.48 12.57 20.84
N GLY A 155 19.45 13.10 21.52
CA GLY A 155 18.05 12.77 21.27
C GLY A 155 17.69 11.34 21.72
N VAL A 156 16.61 10.80 21.14
CA VAL A 156 16.17 9.42 21.38
C VAL A 156 16.45 8.55 20.15
N ASP A 157 17.23 7.48 20.34
CA ASP A 157 17.43 6.43 19.33
C ASP A 157 16.25 5.44 19.38
N GLN A 158 15.21 5.76 18.62
CA GLN A 158 13.99 4.96 18.55
C GLN A 158 14.26 3.57 17.97
N LEU A 159 15.16 3.47 16.98
CA LEU A 159 15.46 2.20 16.32
C LEU A 159 16.15 1.24 17.29
N ALA A 160 17.14 1.71 18.03
CA ALA A 160 17.82 0.92 19.06
C ALA A 160 16.85 0.49 20.18
N GLU A 161 15.96 1.37 20.62
CA GLU A 161 14.95 1.05 21.66
C GLU A 161 13.98 -0.04 21.18
N ILE A 162 13.50 0.04 19.94
CA ILE A 162 12.59 -0.97 19.38
C ILE A 162 13.29 -2.32 19.26
N ILE A 163 14.52 -2.36 18.74
CA ILE A 163 15.30 -3.61 18.62
C ILE A 163 15.52 -4.24 20.01
N HIS A 164 15.86 -3.42 21.01
CA HIS A 164 15.99 -3.90 22.38
C HIS A 164 14.69 -4.54 22.88
N LYS A 165 13.55 -3.85 22.72
CA LYS A 165 12.24 -4.38 23.16
C LYS A 165 11.79 -5.60 22.37
N LEU A 166 12.09 -5.69 21.07
CA LEU A 166 11.80 -6.89 20.28
C LEU A 166 12.52 -8.13 20.83
N ARG A 167 13.74 -7.96 21.35
CA ARG A 167 14.51 -9.05 21.96
C ARG A 167 14.07 -9.38 23.39
N THR A 168 13.69 -8.36 24.18
CA THR A 168 13.47 -8.54 25.63
C THR A 168 12.00 -8.58 26.06
N ASN A 169 11.12 -7.90 25.33
CA ASN A 169 9.68 -7.81 25.60
C ASN A 169 8.85 -7.73 24.29
N PRO A 170 8.83 -8.80 23.47
CA PRO A 170 8.24 -8.79 22.13
C PRO A 170 6.72 -8.55 22.08
N TYR A 171 6.02 -8.71 23.21
CA TYR A 171 4.58 -8.41 23.34
C TYR A 171 4.29 -6.93 23.63
N ASP A 172 5.31 -6.09 23.79
CA ASP A 172 5.12 -4.66 24.02
C ASP A 172 4.33 -4.02 22.86
N ARG A 173 3.34 -3.20 23.20
CA ARG A 173 2.41 -2.60 22.22
C ARG A 173 2.85 -1.21 21.76
N ARG A 174 4.04 -0.75 22.16
CA ARG A 174 4.59 0.60 21.92
C ARG A 174 5.84 0.57 21.05
N LEU A 175 6.00 -0.45 20.22
CA LEU A 175 7.08 -0.58 19.25
C LEU A 175 6.82 0.34 18.04
N VAL A 176 6.94 1.66 18.24
CA VAL A 176 6.60 2.68 17.24
C VAL A 176 7.85 3.48 16.86
N LEU A 177 8.12 3.58 15.57
CA LEU A 177 9.18 4.39 14.97
C LEU A 177 8.54 5.59 14.29
N SER A 178 8.83 6.82 14.73
CA SER A 178 8.24 8.04 14.16
C SER A 178 9.28 8.97 13.56
N ALA A 179 9.03 9.45 12.34
CA ALA A 179 9.74 10.58 11.74
C ALA A 179 8.98 11.91 11.94
N TRP A 180 7.76 11.89 12.48
CA TRP A 180 6.92 13.08 12.57
C TRP A 180 7.22 13.90 13.83
N ASN A 181 8.08 14.89 13.70
CA ASN A 181 8.43 15.85 14.76
C ASN A 181 7.93 17.27 14.40
N PRO A 182 6.79 17.74 14.96
CA PRO A 182 6.25 19.06 14.67
C PRO A 182 7.21 20.23 14.92
N ALA A 183 8.11 20.11 15.91
CA ALA A 183 9.06 21.17 16.26
C ALA A 183 10.12 21.38 15.16
N ASP A 184 10.45 20.33 14.41
CA ASP A 184 11.49 20.35 13.38
C ASP A 184 10.95 20.52 11.95
N MET A 185 9.64 20.52 11.74
CA MET A 185 9.04 20.54 10.38
C MET A 185 9.56 21.66 9.48
N LYS A 186 9.78 22.86 10.04
CA LYS A 186 10.29 24.02 9.29
C LYS A 186 11.79 23.93 8.95
N LYS A 187 12.52 23.00 9.58
CA LYS A 187 13.94 22.78 9.37
C LYS A 187 14.22 21.77 8.26
N MET A 188 13.22 20.99 7.87
CA MET A 188 13.32 19.90 6.88
C MET A 188 13.07 20.43 5.47
N VAL A 189 13.80 19.90 4.48
CA VAL A 189 13.51 20.21 3.06
C VAL A 189 12.18 19.65 2.58
N LEU A 190 11.74 18.55 3.18
CA LEU A 190 10.45 17.95 2.92
C LEU A 190 9.93 17.27 4.19
N PRO A 191 8.72 17.61 4.67
CA PRO A 191 8.11 16.88 5.77
C PRO A 191 7.96 15.39 5.45
N PRO A 192 8.22 14.47 6.39
CA PRO A 192 8.20 13.03 6.12
C PRO A 192 6.88 12.56 5.52
N CYS A 193 6.94 11.80 4.42
CA CYS A 193 5.77 11.18 3.80
C CYS A 193 5.34 9.94 4.59
N HIS A 194 6.24 8.97 4.77
CA HIS A 194 6.07 7.83 5.67
C HIS A 194 6.34 8.28 7.11
N MET A 195 5.27 8.57 7.84
CA MET A 195 5.34 9.31 9.10
C MET A 195 5.78 8.45 10.27
N PHE A 196 5.19 7.26 10.39
CA PHE A 196 5.53 6.33 11.46
C PHE A 196 5.26 4.89 11.04
N ALA A 197 5.96 3.96 11.67
CA ALA A 197 5.70 2.54 11.58
C ALA A 197 5.53 1.93 12.96
N GLN A 198 4.64 0.95 13.08
CA GLN A 198 4.44 0.16 14.29
C GLN A 198 4.82 -1.30 14.01
N PHE A 199 5.56 -1.90 14.94
CA PHE A 199 5.93 -3.29 14.89
C PHE A 199 5.09 -4.14 15.85
N TYR A 200 4.87 -5.39 15.47
CA TYR A 200 4.09 -6.36 16.25
C TYR A 200 4.68 -7.76 16.09
N VAL A 201 4.85 -8.49 17.19
CA VAL A 201 5.30 -9.89 17.15
C VAL A 201 4.11 -10.81 17.39
N SER A 202 3.86 -11.71 16.44
CA SER A 202 2.89 -12.78 16.59
C SER A 202 3.59 -14.12 16.81
N TYR A 203 2.90 -15.05 17.47
CA TYR A 203 3.39 -16.42 17.69
C TYR A 203 2.33 -17.38 17.17
N PRO A 204 2.49 -17.91 15.94
CA PRO A 204 1.51 -18.80 15.33
C PRO A 204 1.25 -20.02 16.22
N ARG A 205 -0.01 -20.43 16.33
CA ARG A 205 -0.37 -21.64 17.09
C ARG A 205 0.20 -22.87 16.38
N SER A 206 0.81 -23.78 17.14
CA SER A 206 1.20 -25.09 16.62
C SER A 206 -0.03 -25.83 16.08
N LYS A 207 0.11 -26.51 14.94
CA LYS A 207 -0.92 -27.44 14.43
C LYS A 207 -0.99 -28.73 15.26
N ASP A 208 0.07 -29.03 15.99
CA ASP A 208 0.12 -30.13 16.95
C ASP A 208 0.01 -29.56 18.37
N GLU A 209 -1.13 -29.79 19.03
CA GLU A 209 -1.37 -29.36 20.40
C GLU A 209 -0.42 -30.01 21.41
N ASN A 210 0.28 -31.08 21.03
CA ASN A 210 1.26 -31.78 21.85
C ASN A 210 2.72 -31.34 21.60
N SER A 211 2.97 -30.38 20.71
CA SER A 211 4.31 -29.86 20.47
C SER A 211 4.75 -28.95 21.62
N GLU A 212 5.77 -29.38 22.37
CA GLU A 212 6.40 -28.57 23.43
C GLU A 212 7.31 -27.44 22.88
N GLU A 213 7.61 -27.42 21.58
CA GLU A 213 8.40 -26.34 20.98
C GLU A 213 7.63 -25.02 20.97
N LYS A 214 8.22 -24.00 21.59
CA LYS A 214 7.72 -22.63 21.55
C LYS A 214 7.80 -22.11 20.11
N PRO A 215 6.68 -21.71 19.48
CA PRO A 215 6.70 -21.22 18.10
C PRO A 215 7.63 -20.00 17.98
N GLN A 216 8.34 -19.89 16.86
CA GLN A 216 9.18 -18.72 16.58
C GLN A 216 8.29 -17.49 16.40
N GLY A 217 8.76 -16.32 16.84
CA GLY A 217 8.01 -15.07 16.70
C GLY A 217 8.06 -14.53 15.26
N HIS A 218 6.93 -14.08 14.74
CA HIS A 218 6.80 -13.44 13.43
C HIS A 218 6.66 -11.92 13.59
N LEU A 219 7.58 -11.15 13.00
CA LEU A 219 7.59 -9.70 13.04
C LEU A 219 6.74 -9.10 11.92
N HIS A 220 5.71 -8.36 12.30
CA HIS A 220 4.85 -7.61 11.39
C HIS A 220 5.15 -6.11 11.51
N CYS A 221 4.99 -5.38 10.41
CA CYS A 221 5.12 -3.93 10.35
C CYS A 221 3.84 -3.31 9.79
N GLN A 222 3.33 -2.27 10.43
CA GLN A 222 2.31 -1.39 9.88
C GLN A 222 2.94 -0.02 9.62
N LEU A 223 2.96 0.41 8.37
CA LEU A 223 3.39 1.75 7.97
C LEU A 223 2.17 2.67 7.82
N TYR A 224 2.25 3.90 8.36
CA TYR A 224 1.35 4.99 8.01
C TYR A 224 2.07 6.04 7.15
N GLN A 225 1.57 6.28 5.94
CA GLN A 225 2.08 7.27 5.01
C GLN A 225 1.02 8.35 4.74
N ARG A 226 1.31 9.62 5.06
CA ARG A 226 0.31 10.71 4.92
C ARG A 226 0.00 11.11 3.47
N SER A 227 0.95 10.88 2.56
CA SER A 227 0.92 11.37 1.19
C SER A 227 1.66 10.38 0.31
N CYS A 228 0.94 9.82 -0.66
CA CYS A 228 1.31 8.59 -1.33
C CYS A 228 1.23 8.79 -2.84
N ASP A 229 2.35 9.15 -3.45
CA ASP A 229 2.51 9.16 -4.90
C ASP A 229 2.48 7.70 -5.39
N MET A 230 1.37 7.31 -6.02
CA MET A 230 1.15 5.95 -6.47
C MET A 230 2.04 5.57 -7.66
N GLY A 231 2.51 6.52 -8.47
CA GLY A 231 3.33 6.23 -9.65
C GLY A 231 4.79 5.95 -9.32
N LEU A 232 5.35 6.70 -8.37
CA LEU A 232 6.78 6.65 -8.04
C LEU A 232 7.03 6.23 -6.59
N GLY A 233 6.40 6.90 -5.62
CA GLY A 233 6.70 6.74 -4.19
C GLY A 233 6.26 5.40 -3.61
N VAL A 234 4.99 5.03 -3.79
CA VAL A 234 4.40 3.85 -3.13
C VAL A 234 5.13 2.53 -3.45
N PRO A 235 5.48 2.19 -4.71
CA PRO A 235 6.28 1.01 -4.99
C PRO A 235 7.62 0.99 -4.25
N PHE A 236 8.26 2.15 -4.11
CA PHE A 236 9.51 2.31 -3.39
C PHE A 236 9.31 2.13 -1.87
N ASN A 237 8.26 2.72 -1.30
CA ASN A 237 7.96 2.65 0.13
C ASN A 237 7.51 1.24 0.58
N ILE A 238 6.79 0.49 -0.26
CA ILE A 238 6.46 -0.93 -0.01
C ILE A 238 7.76 -1.73 0.14
N ALA A 239 8.66 -1.63 -0.85
CA ALA A 239 9.92 -2.36 -0.82
C ALA A 239 10.83 -1.95 0.34
N SER A 240 10.91 -0.65 0.65
CA SER A 240 11.74 -0.10 1.72
C SER A 240 11.30 -0.60 3.11
N TYR A 241 10.02 -0.49 3.45
CA TYR A 241 9.55 -0.93 4.77
C TYR A 241 9.42 -2.45 4.89
N ALA A 242 9.20 -3.16 3.78
CA ALA A 242 9.34 -4.61 3.77
C ALA A 242 10.78 -5.03 4.08
N LEU A 243 11.77 -4.39 3.44
CA LEU A 243 13.19 -4.63 3.69
C LEU A 243 13.59 -4.27 5.13
N LEU A 244 13.11 -3.14 5.67
CA LEU A 244 13.34 -2.78 7.08
C LEU A 244 12.81 -3.87 8.03
N THR A 245 11.61 -4.39 7.75
CA THR A 245 11.01 -5.47 8.54
C THR A 245 11.84 -6.74 8.47
N HIS A 246 12.36 -7.10 7.28
CA HIS A 246 13.30 -8.21 7.12
C HIS A 246 14.58 -8.00 7.92
N MET A 247 15.20 -6.82 7.85
CA MET A 247 16.41 -6.49 8.60
C MET A 247 16.19 -6.58 10.11
N MET A 248 15.10 -5.98 10.61
CA MET A 248 14.75 -6.03 12.03
C MET A 248 14.45 -7.45 12.51
N ALA A 249 13.73 -8.24 11.71
CA ALA A 249 13.47 -9.65 12.03
C ALA A 249 14.79 -10.45 12.10
N HIS A 250 15.69 -10.24 11.13
CA HIS A 250 17.00 -10.90 11.08
C HIS A 250 17.89 -10.55 12.29
N VAL A 251 17.92 -9.26 12.65
CA VAL A 251 18.64 -8.76 13.83
C VAL A 251 18.04 -9.28 15.14
N CYS A 252 16.73 -9.52 15.20
CA CYS A 252 16.05 -9.98 16.41
C CYS A 252 15.79 -11.50 16.43
N GLU A 253 16.33 -12.25 15.47
CA GLU A 253 16.11 -13.71 15.32
C GLU A 253 14.62 -14.12 15.19
N LEU A 254 13.82 -13.22 14.60
CA LEU A 254 12.40 -13.41 14.29
C LEU A 254 12.21 -13.82 12.82
N VAL A 255 11.03 -14.33 12.52
CA VAL A 255 10.57 -14.57 11.14
C VAL A 255 9.91 -13.30 10.60
N PRO A 256 10.22 -12.84 9.37
CA PRO A 256 9.47 -11.75 8.77
C PRO A 256 8.02 -12.18 8.51
N GLY A 257 7.05 -11.43 9.04
CA GLY A 257 5.62 -11.73 8.97
C GLY A 257 4.94 -11.06 7.78
N SER A 258 4.44 -9.83 7.98
CA SER A 258 3.74 -9.07 6.96
C SER A 258 4.02 -7.57 7.05
N LEU A 259 3.93 -6.87 5.92
CA LEU A 259 3.84 -5.41 5.86
C LEU A 259 2.38 -5.00 5.60
N THR A 260 1.82 -4.13 6.43
CA THR A 260 0.55 -3.44 6.16
C THR A 260 0.83 -1.97 5.88
N HIS A 261 0.48 -1.47 4.69
CA HIS A 261 0.67 -0.09 4.28
C HIS A 261 -0.66 0.68 4.36
N VAL A 262 -0.78 1.53 5.38
CA VAL A 262 -1.90 2.45 5.59
C VAL A 262 -1.56 3.81 4.98
N MET A 263 -2.45 4.33 4.15
CA MET A 263 -2.22 5.54 3.37
C MET A 263 -3.23 6.64 3.75
N GLY A 264 -2.78 7.88 3.80
CA GLY A 264 -3.61 9.08 3.96
C GLY A 264 -4.10 9.56 2.60
N ASP A 265 -3.51 10.62 2.06
CA ASP A 265 -3.76 11.07 0.70
C ASP A 265 -3.04 10.15 -0.30
N ALA A 266 -3.78 9.25 -0.95
CA ALA A 266 -3.26 8.42 -2.03
C ALA A 266 -3.63 9.04 -3.38
N HIS A 267 -2.63 9.29 -4.22
CA HIS A 267 -2.84 10.08 -5.43
C HIS A 267 -1.99 9.64 -6.61
N VAL A 268 -2.51 9.94 -7.79
CA VAL A 268 -1.85 9.84 -9.08
C VAL A 268 -1.66 11.25 -9.63
N TYR A 269 -0.43 11.64 -9.94
CA TYR A 269 -0.17 12.88 -10.67
C TYR A 269 -0.76 12.82 -12.08
N LEU A 270 -1.29 13.95 -12.55
CA LEU A 270 -1.95 13.99 -13.88
C LEU A 270 -1.00 13.62 -15.02
N ASP A 271 0.29 13.93 -14.90
CA ASP A 271 1.32 13.57 -15.88
C ASP A 271 1.83 12.12 -15.78
N HIS A 272 1.31 11.33 -14.82
CA HIS A 272 1.58 9.90 -14.68
C HIS A 272 0.44 9.01 -15.17
N VAL A 273 -0.72 9.57 -15.51
CA VAL A 273 -1.93 8.82 -15.88
C VAL A 273 -1.68 7.85 -17.04
N ASP A 274 -1.07 8.31 -18.13
CA ASP A 274 -0.83 7.47 -19.30
C ASP A 274 0.19 6.35 -19.00
N ALA A 275 1.22 6.66 -18.22
CA ALA A 275 2.22 5.68 -17.79
C ALA A 275 1.59 4.59 -16.90
N LEU A 276 0.68 4.97 -16.00
CA LEU A 276 -0.02 4.05 -15.12
C LEU A 276 -1.05 3.21 -15.87
N LYS A 277 -1.75 3.75 -16.87
CA LYS A 277 -2.61 2.95 -17.76
C LYS A 277 -1.84 1.82 -18.45
N VAL A 278 -0.63 2.11 -18.95
CA VAL A 278 0.27 1.07 -19.51
C VAL A 278 0.69 0.05 -18.44
N GLN A 279 0.90 0.47 -17.19
CA GLN A 279 1.21 -0.46 -16.11
C GLN A 279 0.03 -1.38 -15.78
N LEU A 280 -1.19 -0.86 -15.81
CA LEU A 280 -2.43 -1.58 -15.49
C LEU A 280 -2.78 -2.69 -16.51
N GLU A 281 -2.20 -2.65 -17.71
CA GLU A 281 -2.33 -3.69 -18.74
C GLU A 281 -1.41 -4.90 -18.49
N ARG A 282 -0.51 -4.82 -17.50
CA ARG A 282 0.49 -5.85 -17.24
C ARG A 282 0.05 -6.77 -16.12
N GLU A 283 0.07 -8.07 -16.39
CA GLU A 283 -0.13 -9.09 -15.37
C GLU A 283 1.06 -9.12 -14.39
N PRO A 284 0.81 -9.12 -13.06
CA PRO A 284 1.83 -9.35 -12.05
C PRO A 284 2.54 -10.69 -12.25
N ARG A 285 3.81 -10.72 -11.91
CA ARG A 285 4.64 -11.92 -11.78
C ARG A 285 4.98 -12.12 -10.31
N ASN A 286 5.46 -13.32 -9.98
CA ASN A 286 5.82 -13.66 -8.60
C ASN A 286 6.82 -12.65 -8.02
N PHE A 287 6.58 -12.26 -6.76
CA PHE A 287 7.56 -11.49 -6.01
C PHE A 287 8.87 -12.26 -5.83
N PRO A 288 10.02 -11.56 -5.85
CA PRO A 288 11.32 -12.19 -5.67
C PRO A 288 11.55 -12.65 -4.23
N GLU A 289 12.44 -13.62 -4.07
CA GLU A 289 12.96 -14.02 -2.76
C GLU A 289 14.04 -13.05 -2.30
N LEU A 290 14.19 -12.90 -0.98
CA LEU A 290 15.24 -12.11 -0.35
C LEU A 290 16.18 -13.02 0.44
N GLU A 291 17.46 -12.96 0.12
CA GLU A 291 18.53 -13.57 0.91
C GLU A 291 19.37 -12.48 1.57
N ILE A 292 19.67 -12.69 2.86
CA ILE A 292 20.54 -11.83 3.66
C ILE A 292 21.78 -12.64 4.02
N ALA A 293 22.96 -12.14 3.63
CA ALA A 293 24.23 -12.85 3.81
C ALA A 293 24.78 -12.75 5.24
N ARG A 294 24.35 -11.74 6.01
CA ARG A 294 24.83 -11.53 7.38
C ARG A 294 24.33 -12.59 8.35
N GLU A 295 25.08 -12.81 9.42
CA GLU A 295 24.63 -13.64 10.55
C GLU A 295 23.43 -13.00 11.27
N LYS A 296 22.55 -13.85 11.81
CA LYS A 296 21.39 -13.44 12.61
C LYS A 296 21.82 -12.95 14.00
N GLY A 297 21.00 -12.13 14.65
CA GLY A 297 21.26 -11.66 16.03
C GLY A 297 22.27 -10.51 16.16
N GLY A 298 22.82 -10.00 15.05
CA GLY A 298 23.85 -8.94 15.02
C GLY A 298 23.34 -7.51 15.31
N SER A 299 24.11 -6.49 14.90
CA SER A 299 23.66 -5.08 14.90
C SER A 299 22.85 -4.75 13.65
N ILE A 300 21.97 -3.75 13.73
CA ILE A 300 21.30 -3.14 12.57
C ILE A 300 22.25 -2.18 11.81
N ASP A 301 23.33 -1.74 12.45
CA ASP A 301 24.28 -0.78 11.89
C ASP A 301 25.36 -1.44 11.01
N GLY A 302 25.89 -0.68 10.04
CA GLY A 302 27.02 -1.08 9.23
C GLY A 302 26.72 -2.17 8.18
N TRP A 303 25.46 -2.28 7.77
CA TRP A 303 25.04 -3.12 6.65
C TRP A 303 25.43 -2.48 5.32
N LYS A 304 25.68 -3.32 4.32
CA LYS A 304 26.07 -2.91 2.97
C LYS A 304 25.06 -3.41 1.95
N ALA A 305 25.02 -2.78 0.77
CA ALA A 305 24.14 -3.23 -0.30
C ALA A 305 24.40 -4.70 -0.70
N ASP A 306 25.67 -5.13 -0.66
CA ASP A 306 26.09 -6.49 -1.00
C ASP A 306 25.65 -7.54 0.05
N ASP A 307 25.16 -7.13 1.22
CA ASP A 307 24.59 -8.03 2.22
C ASP A 307 23.22 -8.59 1.79
N PHE A 308 22.63 -8.06 0.70
CA PHE A 308 21.31 -8.41 0.21
C PHE A 308 21.37 -9.00 -1.20
N THR A 309 20.74 -10.16 -1.39
CA THR A 309 20.55 -10.78 -2.71
C THR A 309 19.06 -10.94 -3.00
N VAL A 310 18.57 -10.31 -4.06
CA VAL A 310 17.19 -10.44 -4.53
C VAL A 310 17.15 -11.49 -5.65
N LYS A 311 16.55 -12.65 -5.38
CA LYS A 311 16.53 -13.79 -6.30
C LYS A 311 15.23 -13.85 -7.09
N GLY A 312 15.33 -14.16 -8.38
CA GLY A 312 14.16 -14.37 -9.24
C GLY A 312 13.38 -13.10 -9.58
N TYR A 313 13.96 -11.90 -9.45
CA TYR A 313 13.27 -10.66 -9.81
C TYR A 313 13.21 -10.49 -11.33
N ASP A 314 12.09 -10.93 -11.92
CA ASP A 314 11.77 -10.79 -13.35
C ASP A 314 10.62 -9.81 -13.58
N PRO A 315 10.81 -8.49 -13.38
CA PRO A 315 9.76 -7.51 -13.63
C PRO A 315 9.62 -7.22 -15.12
N HIS A 316 8.44 -6.73 -15.50
CA HIS A 316 8.24 -6.02 -16.75
C HIS A 316 9.18 -4.80 -16.87
N LYS A 317 9.35 -4.32 -18.11
CA LYS A 317 10.26 -3.20 -18.42
C LYS A 317 9.92 -1.93 -17.62
N THR A 318 10.92 -1.12 -17.34
CA THR A 318 10.75 0.18 -16.69
C THR A 318 9.72 1.04 -17.44
N ILE A 319 8.88 1.74 -16.70
CA ILE A 319 8.01 2.81 -17.21
C ILE A 319 8.55 4.12 -16.63
N ALA A 320 8.94 5.02 -17.52
CA ALA A 320 9.49 6.31 -17.12
C ALA A 320 8.36 7.24 -16.64
N MET A 321 8.52 7.77 -15.43
CA MET A 321 7.65 8.81 -14.87
C MET A 321 8.54 9.90 -14.27
N LYS A 322 8.16 11.15 -14.46
CA LYS A 322 8.93 12.31 -13.99
C LYS A 322 8.61 12.57 -12.53
N MET A 323 9.64 12.81 -11.71
CA MET A 323 9.42 13.35 -10.38
C MET A 323 8.91 14.79 -10.50
N THR A 324 7.84 15.10 -9.78
CA THR A 324 7.18 16.39 -9.87
C THR A 324 7.78 17.36 -8.84
N PHE A 325 8.53 18.36 -9.31
CA PHE A 325 9.04 19.45 -8.48
C PHE A 325 8.14 20.68 -8.62
N ARG A 326 8.18 21.57 -7.63
CA ARG A 326 7.52 22.88 -7.74
C ARG A 326 8.14 23.62 -8.93
N GLN A 327 7.39 23.82 -10.00
CA GLN A 327 7.83 24.70 -11.08
C GLN A 327 7.76 26.14 -10.56
N THR A 328 8.91 26.72 -10.25
CA THR A 328 9.10 28.16 -10.33
C THR A 328 8.94 28.52 -11.80
N LEU A 329 7.75 28.97 -12.21
CA LEU A 329 7.67 29.81 -13.41
C LEU A 329 8.56 31.02 -13.13
N PRO A 330 9.68 31.22 -13.86
CA PRO A 330 10.46 32.42 -13.67
C PRO A 330 9.59 33.59 -14.12
N ILE A 331 9.23 34.47 -13.20
CA ILE A 331 8.77 35.82 -13.54
C ILE A 331 10.03 36.58 -13.98
N ALA A 332 10.52 36.25 -15.16
CA ALA A 332 11.53 36.99 -15.88
C ALA A 332 11.08 37.03 -17.34
N LEU A 333 10.03 37.80 -17.60
CA LEU A 333 9.81 38.31 -18.95
C LEU A 333 10.81 39.45 -19.17
N PRO A 334 11.73 39.35 -20.13
CA PRO A 334 12.46 40.52 -20.58
C PRO A 334 11.43 41.46 -21.22
N ILE A 335 11.26 42.66 -20.66
CA ILE A 335 10.45 43.70 -21.27
C ILE A 335 11.23 44.23 -22.49
N THR A 336 11.16 43.50 -23.61
CA THR A 336 11.48 44.06 -24.92
C THR A 336 10.26 44.85 -25.37
N HIS A 337 10.42 46.17 -25.46
CA HIS A 337 9.44 47.08 -26.04
C HIS A 337 9.21 46.72 -27.52
N ALA A 338 8.12 46.02 -27.80
CA ALA A 338 7.47 46.02 -29.11
C ALA A 338 5.99 46.32 -28.88
N ARG A 339 5.61 47.57 -29.17
CA ARG A 339 4.22 48.03 -29.17
C ARG A 339 3.46 47.32 -30.29
N GLU A 340 2.61 46.39 -29.93
CA GLU A 340 1.35 46.20 -30.64
C GLU A 340 0.23 46.49 -29.64
N ASN A 341 -0.56 47.54 -29.92
CA ASN A 341 -1.85 47.79 -29.27
C ASN A 341 -2.81 46.64 -29.62
N MET A 342 -2.58 45.45 -29.09
CA MET A 342 -3.61 44.43 -29.01
C MET A 342 -4.59 44.90 -27.94
N ALA A 343 -5.69 45.48 -28.43
CA ALA A 343 -6.78 46.01 -27.61
C ALA A 343 -7.14 45.02 -26.50
N ILE A 344 -6.90 45.42 -25.25
CA ILE A 344 -7.28 44.73 -24.01
C ILE A 344 -8.74 44.23 -24.09
N ASP A 345 -9.57 44.99 -24.80
CA ASP A 345 -10.97 44.73 -25.11
C ASP A 345 -11.25 43.46 -25.93
N LYS A 346 -10.23 42.80 -26.50
CA LYS A 346 -10.37 41.52 -27.24
C LYS A 346 -10.15 40.27 -26.38
N ILE A 347 -9.46 40.40 -25.24
CA ILE A 347 -9.08 39.28 -24.37
C ILE A 347 -9.92 39.29 -23.09
N VAL A 348 -10.19 40.49 -22.57
CA VAL A 348 -11.01 40.70 -21.39
C VAL A 348 -12.39 41.15 -21.84
N THR A 349 -13.41 40.35 -21.54
CA THR A 349 -14.81 40.65 -21.89
C THR A 349 -15.59 41.28 -20.73
N ASP A 350 -15.06 41.20 -19.50
CA ASP A 350 -15.68 41.85 -18.34
C ASP A 350 -15.44 43.36 -18.38
N THR A 351 -16.54 44.11 -18.51
CA THR A 351 -16.53 45.56 -18.68
C THR A 351 -15.89 46.31 -17.50
N ARG A 352 -15.96 45.76 -16.28
CA ARG A 352 -15.34 46.36 -15.09
C ARG A 352 -13.83 46.13 -15.08
N LEU A 353 -13.39 44.93 -15.46
CA LEU A 353 -11.97 44.62 -15.58
C LEU A 353 -11.32 45.40 -16.71
N CYS A 354 -12.01 45.59 -17.85
CA CYS A 354 -11.56 46.50 -18.91
C CYS A 354 -11.36 47.93 -18.38
N ALA A 355 -12.32 48.46 -17.60
CA ALA A 355 -12.19 49.79 -17.02
C ALA A 355 -10.98 49.91 -16.06
N VAL A 356 -10.72 48.89 -15.22
CA VAL A 356 -9.54 48.84 -14.36
C VAL A 356 -8.25 48.88 -15.19
N LEU A 357 -8.18 48.08 -16.25
CA LEU A 357 -6.99 47.96 -17.10
C LEU A 357 -6.73 49.24 -17.91
N GLN A 358 -7.77 49.86 -18.45
CA GLN A 358 -7.67 51.15 -19.16
C GLN A 358 -7.17 52.28 -18.25
N ILE A 359 -7.70 52.37 -17.03
CA ILE A 359 -7.26 53.39 -16.05
C ILE A 359 -5.84 53.08 -15.54
N ALA A 360 -5.46 51.81 -15.43
CA ALA A 360 -4.10 51.41 -15.09
C ALA A 360 -3.09 51.80 -16.18
N ASP A 361 -3.46 51.62 -17.45
CA ASP A 361 -2.67 52.03 -18.60
C ASP A 361 -2.48 53.55 -18.63
N GLN A 362 -3.56 54.30 -18.42
CA GLN A 362 -3.54 55.76 -18.30
C GLN A 362 -2.64 56.23 -17.14
N ALA A 363 -2.72 55.59 -15.97
CA ALA A 363 -1.88 55.94 -14.82
C ALA A 363 -0.39 55.65 -15.10
N ARG A 364 -0.07 54.55 -15.78
CA ARG A 364 1.30 54.21 -16.19
C ARG A 364 1.85 55.25 -17.17
N ASP A 365 1.06 55.64 -18.16
CA ASP A 365 1.46 56.62 -19.16
C ASP A 365 1.69 58.00 -18.53
N GLN A 366 0.82 58.42 -17.60
CA GLN A 366 1.00 59.64 -16.81
C GLN A 366 2.25 59.59 -15.93
N ALA A 367 2.53 58.45 -15.28
CA ALA A 367 3.74 58.28 -14.48
C ALA A 367 5.01 58.34 -15.35
N SER A 368 4.98 57.72 -16.53
CA SER A 368 6.11 57.74 -17.47
C SER A 368 6.35 59.15 -18.01
N ALA A 369 5.29 59.89 -18.34
CA ALA A 369 5.39 61.29 -18.74
C ALA A 369 5.98 62.18 -17.63
N LEU A 370 5.57 61.95 -16.37
CA LEU A 370 6.08 62.68 -15.22
C LEU A 370 7.58 62.41 -14.97
N ILE A 371 8.02 61.16 -15.12
CA ILE A 371 9.44 60.78 -15.01
C ILE A 371 10.26 61.50 -16.08
N ASN A 372 9.83 61.43 -17.34
CA ASN A 372 10.52 62.09 -18.45
C ASN A 372 10.61 63.62 -18.24
N LEU A 373 9.53 64.24 -17.75
CA LEU A 373 9.51 65.67 -17.44
C LEU A 373 10.47 66.02 -16.29
N GLY A 374 10.56 65.16 -15.27
CA GLY A 374 11.51 65.31 -14.16
C GLY A 374 12.96 65.19 -14.61
N GLU A 375 13.29 64.21 -15.46
CA GLU A 375 14.64 64.02 -16.01
C GLU A 375 15.09 65.19 -16.91
N GLN A 376 14.17 65.71 -17.73
CA GLN A 376 14.42 66.90 -18.57
C GLN A 376 14.68 68.15 -17.72
N THR A 377 13.86 68.36 -16.68
CA THR A 377 13.99 69.50 -15.77
C THR A 377 15.30 69.43 -14.98
N TYR A 378 15.72 68.23 -14.55
CA TYR A 378 16.98 68.03 -13.83
C TYR A 378 18.21 68.28 -14.73
N SER A 379 18.12 67.94 -16.01
CA SER A 379 19.23 68.07 -16.97
C SER A 379 19.50 69.52 -17.42
N GLN A 380 18.56 70.45 -17.21
CA GLN A 380 18.66 71.84 -17.67
C GLN A 380 19.12 72.86 -16.60
N GLY A 381 19.46 72.41 -15.38
CA GLY A 381 19.86 73.30 -14.27
C GLY A 381 18.69 73.63 -13.32
N PRO A 382 18.75 74.71 -12.51
CA PRO A 382 17.68 75.02 -11.55
C PRO A 382 16.34 75.22 -12.28
N ALA A 383 15.32 74.47 -11.88
CA ALA A 383 14.00 74.46 -12.49
C ALA A 383 13.36 75.85 -12.46
N SER A 384 12.86 76.33 -13.60
CA SER A 384 12.03 77.55 -13.65
C SER A 384 10.72 77.33 -12.91
N ASP A 385 10.10 78.41 -12.41
CA ASP A 385 8.79 78.36 -11.74
C ASP A 385 7.72 77.71 -12.64
N GLU A 386 7.78 77.96 -13.96
CA GLU A 386 6.90 77.36 -14.96
C GLU A 386 7.07 75.83 -15.09
N ALA A 387 8.32 75.32 -14.99
CA ALA A 387 8.59 73.89 -15.04
C ALA A 387 8.12 73.18 -13.77
N GLN A 388 8.23 73.85 -12.61
CA GLN A 388 7.71 73.33 -11.34
C GLN A 388 6.17 73.27 -11.35
N ASP A 389 5.50 74.28 -11.87
CA ASP A 389 4.03 74.32 -11.97
C ASP A 389 3.48 73.20 -12.87
N GLU A 390 4.12 72.93 -14.01
CA GLU A 390 3.70 71.84 -14.90
C GLU A 390 3.97 70.46 -14.27
N LEU A 391 5.07 70.27 -13.52
CA LEU A 391 5.32 69.05 -12.74
C LEU A 391 4.22 68.82 -11.68
N PHE A 392 3.85 69.85 -10.92
CA PHE A 392 2.77 69.75 -9.92
C PHE A 392 1.42 69.43 -10.55
N LYS A 393 1.12 70.00 -11.71
CA LYS A 393 -0.11 69.73 -12.46
C LYS A 393 -0.18 68.28 -12.95
N GLN A 394 0.89 67.76 -13.55
CA GLN A 394 0.96 66.36 -13.99
C GLN A 394 0.92 65.38 -12.80
N GLN A 395 1.56 65.73 -11.68
CA GLN A 395 1.50 64.95 -10.45
C GLN A 395 0.07 64.87 -9.89
N ARG A 396 -0.66 66.00 -9.85
CA ARG A 396 -2.07 66.01 -9.41
C ARG A 396 -2.96 65.15 -10.30
N LEU A 397 -2.76 65.22 -11.62
CA LEU A 397 -3.50 64.41 -12.58
C LEU A 397 -3.26 62.91 -12.35
N LEU A 398 -2.00 62.51 -12.16
CA LEU A 398 -1.64 61.13 -11.81
C LEU A 398 -2.30 60.67 -10.51
N PHE A 399 -2.27 61.50 -9.46
CA PHE A 399 -2.90 61.15 -8.18
C PHE A 399 -4.42 60.96 -8.30
N THR A 400 -5.11 61.76 -9.10
CA THR A 400 -6.54 61.57 -9.39
C THR A 400 -6.79 60.24 -10.09
N THR A 401 -5.99 59.91 -11.12
CA THR A 401 -6.12 58.64 -11.86
C THR A 401 -5.83 57.44 -10.96
N VAL A 402 -4.80 57.51 -10.10
CA VAL A 402 -4.45 56.46 -9.14
C VAL A 402 -5.54 56.28 -8.07
N ALA A 403 -6.17 57.36 -7.61
CA ALA A 403 -7.29 57.27 -6.68
C ALA A 403 -8.50 56.57 -7.33
N HIS A 404 -8.79 56.88 -8.58
CA HIS A 404 -9.84 56.21 -9.36
C HIS A 404 -9.52 54.72 -9.56
N LEU A 405 -8.29 54.39 -9.93
CA LEU A 405 -7.81 53.01 -10.09
C LEU A 405 -8.01 52.19 -8.80
N LYS A 406 -7.63 52.76 -7.65
CA LYS A 406 -7.82 52.12 -6.34
C LYS A 406 -9.30 51.84 -6.05
N GLY A 407 -10.19 52.75 -6.43
CA GLY A 407 -11.64 52.58 -6.31
C GLY A 407 -12.16 51.43 -7.17
N LEU A 408 -11.79 51.39 -8.45
CA LEU A 408 -12.18 50.33 -9.37
C LEU A 408 -11.63 48.96 -8.95
N HIS A 409 -10.37 48.89 -8.53
CA HIS A 409 -9.75 47.67 -8.02
C HIS A 409 -10.50 47.11 -6.81
N ARG A 410 -10.82 47.98 -5.83
CA ARG A 410 -11.58 47.57 -4.64
C ARG A 410 -12.95 47.00 -5.01
N ASN A 411 -13.66 47.65 -5.95
CA ASN A 411 -14.96 47.17 -6.41
C ASN A 411 -14.86 45.81 -7.12
N ALA A 412 -13.87 45.64 -8.01
CA ALA A 412 -13.60 44.36 -8.66
C ALA A 412 -13.32 43.24 -7.66
N CYS A 413 -12.55 43.50 -6.60
CA CYS A 413 -12.32 42.52 -5.53
C CYS A 413 -13.59 42.14 -4.77
N PHE A 414 -14.49 43.10 -4.49
CA PHE A 414 -15.76 42.81 -3.83
C PHE A 414 -16.68 41.96 -4.72
N THR A 415 -16.80 42.33 -6.00
CA THR A 415 -17.58 41.54 -6.97
C THR A 415 -17.03 40.11 -7.08
N ALA A 416 -15.71 39.94 -7.21
CA ALA A 416 -15.12 38.60 -7.31
C ALA A 416 -15.41 37.73 -6.08
N ARG A 417 -15.44 38.32 -4.88
CA ARG A 417 -15.84 37.63 -3.65
C ARG A 417 -17.31 37.24 -3.66
N GLU A 418 -18.19 38.14 -4.12
CA GLU A 418 -19.62 37.88 -4.24
C GLU A 418 -19.90 36.74 -5.24
N THR A 419 -19.31 36.80 -6.44
CA THR A 419 -19.42 35.73 -7.44
C THR A 419 -18.90 34.40 -6.91
N LYS A 420 -17.80 34.40 -6.15
CA LYS A 420 -17.28 33.19 -5.49
C LYS A 420 -18.27 32.63 -4.46
N GLY A 421 -18.95 33.50 -3.71
CA GLY A 421 -20.01 33.12 -2.78
C GLY A 421 -21.19 32.45 -3.50
N GLN A 422 -21.73 33.11 -4.52
CA GLN A 422 -22.83 32.59 -5.35
C GLN A 422 -22.47 31.24 -5.99
N THR A 423 -21.26 31.12 -6.53
CA THR A 423 -20.77 29.86 -7.13
C THR A 423 -20.66 28.74 -6.09
N ALA A 424 -20.22 29.07 -4.87
CA ALA A 424 -20.13 28.09 -3.79
C ALA A 424 -21.52 27.62 -3.33
N GLU A 425 -22.50 28.52 -3.23
CA GLU A 425 -23.89 28.19 -2.90
C GLU A 425 -24.52 27.31 -3.98
N SER A 426 -24.39 27.66 -5.26
CA SER A 426 -24.90 26.83 -6.35
C SER A 426 -24.23 25.45 -6.39
N ARG A 427 -22.93 25.38 -6.10
CA ARG A 427 -22.20 24.11 -6.01
C ARG A 427 -22.71 23.24 -4.85
N GLN A 428 -23.08 23.84 -3.72
CA GLN A 428 -23.57 23.08 -2.56
C GLN A 428 -24.84 22.29 -2.88
N GLU A 429 -25.71 22.82 -3.73
CA GLU A 429 -26.91 22.09 -4.18
C GLU A 429 -26.55 20.87 -5.05
N VAL A 430 -25.61 21.04 -5.97
CA VAL A 430 -25.10 19.95 -6.81
C VAL A 430 -24.43 18.87 -5.96
N ASP A 431 -23.59 19.27 -5.00
CA ASP A 431 -22.89 18.35 -4.10
C ASP A 431 -23.89 17.55 -3.24
N ARG A 432 -24.97 18.20 -2.77
CA ARG A 432 -26.06 17.54 -2.02
C ARG A 432 -26.78 16.50 -2.87
N LEU A 433 -27.17 16.85 -4.10
CA LEU A 433 -27.86 15.93 -5.01
C LEU A 433 -26.95 14.77 -5.43
N HIS A 434 -25.66 15.04 -5.65
CA HIS A 434 -24.67 14.03 -5.96
C HIS A 434 -24.53 13.02 -4.82
N LEU A 435 -24.45 13.49 -3.57
CA LEU A 435 -24.39 12.62 -2.39
C LEU A 435 -25.64 11.74 -2.26
N GLN A 436 -26.83 12.30 -2.49
CA GLN A 436 -28.07 11.52 -2.48
C GLN A 436 -28.06 10.41 -3.55
N LEU A 437 -27.59 10.73 -4.76
CA LEU A 437 -27.47 9.76 -5.84
C LEU A 437 -26.46 8.64 -5.50
N GLN A 438 -25.31 8.98 -4.91
CA GLN A 438 -24.32 8.00 -4.48
C GLN A 438 -24.88 7.04 -3.41
N ASN A 439 -25.65 7.56 -2.45
CA ASN A 439 -26.30 6.73 -1.44
C ASN A 439 -27.29 5.73 -2.07
N LEU A 440 -28.07 6.16 -3.07
CA LEU A 440 -28.98 5.28 -3.79
C LEU A 440 -28.23 4.20 -4.58
N TYR A 441 -27.12 4.53 -5.23
CA TYR A 441 -26.30 3.53 -5.91
C TYR A 441 -25.67 2.53 -4.94
N TYR A 442 -25.24 2.98 -3.76
CA TYR A 442 -24.74 2.10 -2.72
C TYR A 442 -25.82 1.13 -2.25
N GLU A 443 -27.02 1.62 -1.96
CA GLU A 443 -28.16 0.80 -1.54
C GLU A 443 -28.55 -0.21 -2.61
N GLN A 444 -28.60 0.20 -3.88
CA GLN A 444 -28.86 -0.69 -5.01
C GLN A 444 -27.83 -1.83 -5.09
N ARG A 445 -26.53 -1.51 -5.02
CA ARG A 445 -25.46 -2.52 -5.07
C ARG A 445 -25.49 -3.45 -3.88
N HIS A 446 -25.76 -2.92 -2.69
CA HIS A 446 -25.89 -3.73 -1.48
C HIS A 446 -27.03 -4.74 -1.63
N LEU A 447 -28.22 -4.29 -2.04
CA LEU A 447 -29.36 -5.16 -2.26
C LEU A 447 -29.10 -6.21 -3.36
N GLN A 448 -28.42 -5.85 -4.45
CA GLN A 448 -28.00 -6.81 -5.48
C GLN A 448 -27.02 -7.86 -4.93
N GLY A 449 -26.11 -7.44 -4.05
CA GLY A 449 -25.21 -8.35 -3.35
C GLY A 449 -25.94 -9.33 -2.45
N GLU A 450 -26.90 -8.86 -1.65
CA GLU A 450 -27.72 -9.72 -0.78
C GLU A 450 -28.56 -10.72 -1.58
N ILE A 451 -29.17 -10.28 -2.70
CA ILE A 451 -29.91 -11.18 -3.61
C ILE A 451 -28.97 -12.27 -4.14
N THR A 452 -27.80 -11.88 -4.64
CA THR A 452 -26.81 -12.84 -5.17
C THR A 452 -26.34 -13.81 -4.09
N ALA A 453 -26.12 -13.33 -2.85
CA ALA A 453 -25.71 -14.18 -1.74
C ALA A 453 -26.79 -15.21 -1.35
N CYS A 454 -28.06 -14.81 -1.39
CA CYS A 454 -29.19 -15.72 -1.19
C CYS A 454 -29.28 -16.75 -2.32
N ASP A 455 -29.21 -16.32 -3.58
CA ASP A 455 -29.35 -17.19 -4.75
C ASP A 455 -28.17 -18.18 -4.89
N SER A 456 -26.97 -17.76 -4.49
CA SER A 456 -25.75 -18.59 -4.55
C SER A 456 -25.45 -19.34 -3.25
N TYR A 457 -26.37 -19.34 -2.29
CA TYR A 457 -26.16 -20.02 -1.01
C TYR A 457 -26.07 -21.53 -1.22
N ASP A 458 -24.84 -22.05 -1.13
CA ASP A 458 -24.51 -23.47 -1.27
C ASP A 458 -25.02 -24.26 -0.07
N HIS A 459 -26.23 -24.79 -0.20
CA HIS A 459 -26.80 -25.64 0.83
C HIS A 459 -26.13 -27.01 0.83
N LYS A 460 -25.59 -27.43 1.97
CA LYS A 460 -24.94 -28.75 2.16
C LYS A 460 -25.78 -29.94 1.69
N TYR A 461 -27.11 -29.84 1.66
CA TYR A 461 -27.97 -30.92 1.17
C TYR A 461 -27.87 -31.13 -0.34
N GLN A 462 -27.53 -30.11 -1.14
CA GLN A 462 -27.35 -30.23 -2.58
C GLN A 462 -26.12 -31.07 -2.96
N GLN A 463 -25.21 -31.28 -2.02
CA GLN A 463 -24.01 -32.10 -2.18
C GLN A 463 -24.19 -33.53 -1.67
N LEU A 464 -25.35 -33.85 -1.08
CA LEU A 464 -25.63 -35.21 -0.63
C LEU A 464 -25.89 -36.09 -1.85
N PRO A 465 -25.17 -37.23 -2.00
CA PRO A 465 -25.53 -38.22 -3.00
C PRO A 465 -26.83 -38.86 -2.55
N LEU A 466 -27.94 -38.45 -3.16
CA LEU A 466 -29.27 -38.99 -2.93
C LEU A 466 -29.63 -39.93 -4.08
N ILE A 467 -30.36 -41.00 -3.77
CA ILE A 467 -31.03 -41.85 -4.76
C ILE A 467 -31.77 -40.99 -5.83
N PRO A 468 -31.64 -41.31 -7.13
CA PRO A 468 -32.32 -40.56 -8.20
C PRO A 468 -33.82 -40.43 -7.96
N VAL A 469 -34.41 -39.29 -8.34
CA VAL A 469 -35.84 -39.00 -8.10
C VAL A 469 -36.75 -40.11 -8.67
N GLU A 470 -36.44 -40.57 -9.88
CA GLU A 470 -37.23 -41.62 -10.56
C GLU A 470 -37.22 -42.94 -9.77
N GLU A 471 -36.06 -43.31 -9.21
CA GLU A 471 -35.90 -44.54 -8.44
C GLU A 471 -36.53 -44.41 -7.05
N PHE A 472 -36.44 -43.23 -6.44
CA PHE A 472 -37.13 -42.93 -5.18
C PHE A 472 -38.65 -43.02 -5.34
N LEU A 473 -39.22 -42.37 -6.37
CA LEU A 473 -40.66 -42.38 -6.62
C LEU A 473 -41.18 -43.77 -7.00
N ALA A 474 -40.35 -44.62 -7.60
CA ALA A 474 -40.70 -46.02 -7.83
C ALA A 474 -40.85 -46.82 -6.53
N GLN A 475 -40.11 -46.46 -5.48
CA GLN A 475 -40.16 -47.10 -4.17
C GLN A 475 -41.20 -46.46 -3.23
N HIS A 476 -41.40 -45.15 -3.35
CA HIS A 476 -42.30 -44.33 -2.52
C HIS A 476 -43.25 -43.51 -3.40
N PRO A 477 -44.22 -44.16 -4.08
CA PRO A 477 -45.12 -43.50 -5.02
C PRO A 477 -46.07 -42.47 -4.37
N GLU A 478 -46.21 -42.48 -3.04
CA GLU A 478 -46.96 -41.48 -2.28
C GLU A 478 -46.43 -40.05 -2.43
N HIS A 479 -45.16 -39.87 -2.82
CA HIS A 479 -44.51 -38.57 -2.99
C HIS A 479 -44.58 -38.01 -4.43
N GLN A 480 -45.38 -38.62 -5.31
CA GLN A 480 -45.38 -38.28 -6.73
C GLN A 480 -45.92 -36.88 -7.06
N ASP A 481 -46.79 -36.35 -6.19
CA ASP A 481 -47.41 -35.02 -6.35
C ASP A 481 -46.79 -33.96 -5.42
N ASP A 482 -45.72 -34.30 -4.69
CA ASP A 482 -45.06 -33.36 -3.77
C ASP A 482 -44.27 -32.27 -4.53
N ASP A 483 -44.21 -31.06 -3.96
CA ASP A 483 -43.34 -30.01 -4.49
C ASP A 483 -41.85 -30.37 -4.30
N GLU A 484 -40.98 -29.72 -5.07
CA GLU A 484 -39.54 -30.03 -5.12
C GLU A 484 -38.88 -30.06 -3.73
N ASN A 485 -39.25 -29.15 -2.83
CA ASN A 485 -38.66 -29.09 -1.51
C ASN A 485 -39.17 -30.22 -0.61
N THR A 486 -40.48 -30.50 -0.64
CA THR A 486 -41.07 -31.62 0.11
C THR A 486 -40.49 -32.96 -0.35
N LEU A 487 -40.35 -33.15 -1.67
CA LEU A 487 -39.73 -34.34 -2.27
C LEU A 487 -38.24 -34.47 -1.90
N MET A 488 -37.50 -33.36 -1.86
CA MET A 488 -36.10 -33.34 -1.44
C MET A 488 -35.95 -33.78 0.03
N VAL A 489 -36.80 -33.28 0.93
CA VAL A 489 -36.77 -33.65 2.36
C VAL A 489 -37.08 -35.15 2.53
N ALA A 490 -38.11 -35.66 1.87
CA ALA A 490 -38.46 -37.08 1.91
C ALA A 490 -37.30 -37.98 1.44
N ARG A 491 -36.60 -37.59 0.37
CA ARG A 491 -35.42 -38.30 -0.14
C ARG A 491 -34.25 -38.30 0.84
N ILE A 492 -34.01 -37.17 1.53
CA ILE A 492 -32.97 -37.06 2.56
C ILE A 492 -33.28 -37.98 3.74
N ASP A 493 -34.53 -38.02 4.19
CA ASP A 493 -34.94 -38.87 5.31
C ASP A 493 -34.84 -40.37 4.97
N HIS A 494 -35.15 -40.75 3.74
CA HIS A 494 -34.96 -42.12 3.26
C HIS A 494 -33.48 -42.54 3.26
N GLU A 495 -32.60 -41.74 2.66
CA GLU A 495 -31.15 -41.99 2.66
C GLU A 495 -30.57 -42.07 4.07
N ARG A 496 -31.06 -41.23 4.98
CA ARG A 496 -30.69 -41.30 6.39
C ARG A 496 -31.07 -42.65 7.00
N ALA A 497 -32.30 -43.10 6.81
CA ALA A 497 -32.78 -44.37 7.35
C ALA A 497 -31.97 -45.56 6.81
N GLU A 498 -31.66 -45.57 5.51
CA GLU A 498 -30.83 -46.61 4.90
C GLU A 498 -29.41 -46.65 5.48
N ARG A 499 -28.78 -45.47 5.64
CA ARG A 499 -27.42 -45.38 6.20
C ARG A 499 -27.38 -45.78 7.68
N GLU A 500 -28.41 -45.43 8.45
CA GLU A 500 -28.55 -45.88 9.84
C GLU A 500 -28.66 -47.41 9.92
N ALA A 501 -29.44 -48.04 9.03
CA ALA A 501 -29.55 -49.51 8.96
C ALA A 501 -28.22 -50.18 8.57
N LEU A 502 -27.50 -49.63 7.58
CA LEU A 502 -26.18 -50.14 7.17
C LEU A 502 -25.13 -50.02 8.28
N GLU A 503 -25.13 -48.92 9.04
CA GLU A 503 -24.21 -48.76 10.17
C GLU A 503 -24.52 -49.75 11.31
N GLN A 504 -25.80 -50.01 11.59
CA GLN A 504 -26.19 -51.05 12.55
C GLN A 504 -25.68 -52.44 12.11
N GLN A 505 -25.88 -52.79 10.84
CA GLN A 505 -25.39 -54.06 10.29
C GLN A 505 -23.86 -54.16 10.37
N ARG A 506 -23.14 -53.07 10.05
CA ARG A 506 -21.68 -52.99 10.18
C ARG A 506 -21.24 -53.22 11.63
N GLN A 507 -21.91 -52.64 12.61
CA GLN A 507 -21.59 -52.83 14.02
C GLN A 507 -21.78 -54.28 14.47
N GLU A 508 -22.83 -54.95 14.02
CA GLU A 508 -23.05 -56.38 14.29
C GLU A 508 -21.94 -57.25 13.67
N LEU A 509 -21.58 -56.98 12.42
CA LEU A 509 -20.49 -57.67 11.74
C LEU A 509 -19.14 -57.45 12.43
N LEU A 510 -18.86 -56.23 12.92
CA LEU A 510 -17.67 -55.91 13.70
C LEU A 510 -17.61 -56.71 15.00
N LYS A 511 -18.73 -56.82 15.74
CA LYS A 511 -18.82 -57.65 16.95
C LYS A 511 -18.53 -59.12 16.63
N ARG A 512 -19.11 -59.64 15.53
CA ARG A 512 -18.88 -61.03 15.09
C ARG A 512 -17.41 -61.27 14.71
N LYS A 513 -16.78 -60.31 14.00
CA LYS A 513 -15.36 -60.36 13.66
C LYS A 513 -14.48 -60.41 14.91
N GLN A 514 -14.74 -59.56 15.90
CA GLN A 514 -13.99 -59.54 17.16
C GLN A 514 -14.10 -60.87 17.91
N LYS A 515 -15.31 -61.45 17.97
CA LYS A 515 -15.53 -62.78 18.56
C LYS A 515 -14.70 -63.86 17.88
N LEU A 516 -14.71 -63.91 16.54
CA LEU A 516 -13.92 -64.87 15.78
C LEU A 516 -12.41 -64.70 15.98
N ILE A 517 -11.92 -63.46 16.12
CA ILE A 517 -10.51 -63.19 16.44
C ILE A 517 -10.16 -63.76 17.82
N ALA A 518 -11.01 -63.54 18.82
CA ALA A 518 -10.80 -64.08 20.17
C ALA A 518 -10.81 -65.62 20.18
N ASP A 519 -11.76 -66.24 19.48
CA ASP A 519 -11.85 -67.70 19.37
C ASP A 519 -10.63 -68.30 18.67
N ASN A 520 -10.13 -67.67 17.60
CA ASN A 520 -8.90 -68.10 16.93
C ASN A 520 -7.67 -67.94 17.81
N LYS A 521 -7.57 -66.85 18.59
CA LYS A 521 -6.48 -66.67 19.55
C LYS A 521 -6.48 -67.78 20.59
N ARG A 522 -7.65 -68.09 21.16
CA ARG A 522 -7.82 -69.18 22.12
C ARG A 522 -7.38 -70.53 21.54
N ARG A 523 -7.84 -70.88 20.33
CA ARG A 523 -7.44 -72.12 19.66
C ARG A 523 -5.93 -72.19 19.41
N LYS A 524 -5.30 -71.06 19.08
CA LYS A 524 -3.85 -70.98 18.90
C LYS A 524 -3.10 -71.22 20.22
N ASP A 525 -3.59 -70.64 21.31
CA ASP A 525 -3.03 -70.85 22.65
C ASP A 525 -3.22 -72.31 23.11
N ASP A 526 -4.39 -72.91 22.84
CA ASP A 526 -4.66 -74.32 23.12
C ASP A 526 -3.72 -75.26 22.34
N LEU A 527 -3.47 -74.99 21.05
CA LEU A 527 -2.52 -75.76 20.23
C LEU A 527 -1.09 -75.67 20.79
N ALA A 528 -0.64 -74.47 21.16
CA ALA A 528 0.70 -74.27 21.75
C ALA A 528 0.86 -75.01 23.08
N ASN A 529 -0.21 -75.10 23.88
CA ASN A 529 -0.21 -75.90 25.11
C ASN A 529 -0.15 -77.40 24.81
N LEU A 530 -0.86 -77.86 23.77
CA LEU A 530 -0.83 -79.26 23.35
C LEU A 530 0.57 -79.69 22.91
N ASP A 531 1.28 -78.83 22.17
CA ASP A 531 2.68 -79.07 21.77
C ASP A 531 3.59 -79.23 23.01
N ASN A 532 3.44 -78.36 24.01
CA ASN A 532 4.19 -78.46 25.27
C ASN A 532 3.87 -79.75 26.04
N ASP A 533 2.61 -80.18 26.05
CA ASP A 533 2.22 -81.41 26.73
C ASP A 533 2.70 -82.66 25.97
N LEU A 534 2.76 -82.61 24.64
CA LEU A 534 3.36 -83.65 23.81
C LEU A 534 4.86 -83.77 24.08
N GLU A 535 5.58 -82.66 24.18
CA GLU A 535 7.01 -82.65 24.54
C GLU A 535 7.24 -83.29 25.92
N LYS A 536 6.45 -82.91 26.93
CA LYS A 536 6.52 -83.53 28.26
C LYS A 536 6.24 -85.02 28.22
N PHE A 537 5.26 -85.46 27.42
CA PHE A 537 4.94 -86.87 27.25
C PHE A 537 6.10 -87.64 26.60
N ILE A 538 6.70 -87.09 25.55
CA ILE A 538 7.89 -87.65 24.90
C ILE A 538 9.04 -87.75 25.91
N ASP A 539 9.29 -86.71 26.69
CA ASP A 539 10.33 -86.70 27.73
C ASP A 539 10.10 -87.76 28.80
N ALA A 540 8.86 -87.91 29.26
CA ALA A 540 8.48 -88.93 30.23
C ALA A 540 8.59 -90.37 29.69
N ALA A 541 8.51 -90.56 28.37
CA ALA A 541 8.65 -91.86 27.72
C ALA A 541 10.12 -92.28 27.49
N LYS A 542 11.08 -91.35 27.50
CA LYS A 542 12.53 -91.62 27.30
C LYS A 542 13.11 -92.72 28.23
N PRO A 543 12.76 -92.81 29.53
CA PRO A 543 13.24 -93.88 30.41
C PRO A 543 12.74 -95.27 30.00
N ILE A 544 11.49 -95.36 29.51
CA ILE A 544 10.90 -96.60 29.01
C ILE A 544 11.59 -97.02 27.71
N GLN A 545 11.87 -96.07 26.82
CA GLN A 545 12.63 -96.31 25.60
C GLN A 545 14.02 -96.91 25.90
N LYS A 546 14.74 -96.35 26.89
CA LYS A 546 16.04 -96.89 27.35
C LYS A 546 15.98 -98.29 27.95
N LEU A 547 14.83 -98.70 28.47
CA LEU A 547 14.61 -100.06 28.98
C LEU A 547 14.44 -101.06 27.81
N PHE A 548 13.71 -100.67 26.77
CA PHE A 548 13.54 -101.49 25.56
C PHE A 548 14.84 -101.63 24.74
N GLU A 549 15.69 -100.59 24.69
CA GLU A 549 17.01 -100.66 24.03
C GLU A 549 18.03 -101.56 24.74
N LYS A 550 17.77 -101.96 26.00
CA LYS A 550 18.63 -102.84 26.81
C LYS A 550 18.13 -104.28 26.93
N ALA A 551 17.00 -104.60 26.31
CA ALA A 551 16.54 -105.99 26.20
C ALA A 551 17.36 -106.71 25.11
N PRO A 552 17.88 -107.92 25.38
CA PRO A 552 18.86 -108.61 24.53
C PRO A 552 18.34 -109.05 23.16
#